data_AF-A0A7Y8MDA4-F1
#
_entry.id   AF-A0A7Y8MDA4-F1
#
_cell.length_a   1.000
_cell.length_b   1.000
_cell.length_c   1.000
_cell.angle_alpha   90.00
_cell.angle_beta   90.00
_cell.angle_gamma   90.00
#
_symmetry.space_group_name_H-M   'P 1'
#
loop_
_entity.id
_entity.type
_entity.pdbx_description
1 polymer ?
#
loop_
_entity_poly.entity_id
_entity_poly.type
_entity_poly.pdbx_seq_one_letter_code
_entity_poly.pdbx_strand_id
1 'polypeptide(L)'
;MRTDLWLVSGLACLAVPLLAAPGIGADAAALAKVKAGAVCRDCDLAGAELAYRKISGITLAGANLSGAKLTATIAAGADLRKADLRGADLFAVILTDAKLQEADLSGASMVGSWLHKADLTGAALAGTDLSGVMATTAKGLTQAQLDQACGDARSRLPTGLTVGPCKPPRTPDLRPALRPCPLDRGRAALASWRQTPAHEAPMLLHLSSWPEIEAYLARSTAILLPIGSTEQHGPNGLLGTDALCPEIIGREVSAQADILVGPTFNVGSAQHHLGFPGTITLRPSTMIAAMADWTRSLLRHGFTRLYWLNGHGGNEPVIKSAFAEIYAEGSFSREGGNAPALRLKTRNWWEFPEVDRLSRELYGNAIGVHATPPEVAVTYYGHPEARKFVEMSPKIAPYGEIHGAEDYRRAFPDGRIGSDPSLATPEHGERLTKACARAVIEEFTRFAAS
;
A
#
# COMPACT_ATOMS: atom_id res chain seq x y z
N MET A 1 4.80 48.46 60.68
CA MET A 1 5.35 49.56 59.86
C MET A 1 4.94 49.32 58.41
N ARG A 2 4.19 50.28 57.84
CA ARG A 2 3.93 50.60 56.42
C ARG A 2 3.63 49.43 55.45
N THR A 3 2.38 49.21 55.03
CA THR A 3 1.67 49.89 53.90
C THR A 3 2.53 50.03 52.64
N ASP A 4 2.09 49.43 51.52
CA ASP A 4 1.60 50.22 50.37
C ASP A 4 0.86 49.32 49.36
N LEU A 5 -0.42 49.67 49.17
CA LEU A 5 -1.24 49.40 47.99
C LEU A 5 -0.75 50.32 46.85
N TRP A 6 -0.64 49.80 45.63
CA TRP A 6 -0.94 50.59 44.43
C TRP A 6 -1.79 49.76 43.47
N LEU A 7 -2.74 50.48 42.90
CA LEU A 7 -3.95 50.07 42.20
C LEU A 7 -3.83 50.61 40.76
N VAL A 8 -4.62 50.03 39.84
CA VAL A 8 -4.92 50.51 38.46
C VAL A 8 -3.77 50.25 37.45
N SER A 9 -3.92 49.51 36.35
CA SER A 9 -4.84 49.68 35.21
C SER A 9 -4.71 48.40 34.35
N GLY A 10 -5.74 47.72 33.85
CA GLY A 10 -6.85 48.28 33.12
C GLY A 10 -6.53 48.55 31.64
N LEU A 11 -5.61 47.82 30.99
CA LEU A 11 -5.49 47.86 29.52
C LEU A 11 -6.54 46.95 28.89
N ALA A 12 -7.65 47.56 28.50
CA ALA A 12 -8.53 47.04 27.48
C ALA A 12 -7.73 46.93 26.17
N CYS A 13 -7.43 45.71 25.74
CA CYS A 13 -7.05 45.45 24.36
C CYS A 13 -8.28 45.76 23.48
N LEU A 14 -8.35 46.99 22.99
CA LEU A 14 -9.19 47.36 21.85
C LEU A 14 -8.75 46.48 20.68
N ALA A 15 -9.51 45.40 20.46
CA ALA A 15 -9.44 44.60 19.26
C ALA A 15 -9.78 45.54 18.09
N VAL A 16 -8.74 45.95 17.37
CA VAL A 16 -8.90 46.51 16.03
C VAL A 16 -9.61 45.43 15.22
N PRO A 17 -10.79 45.70 14.63
CA PRO A 17 -11.41 44.74 13.73
C PRO A 17 -10.48 44.64 12.53
N LEU A 18 -9.76 43.52 12.46
CA LEU A 18 -9.06 43.12 11.27
C LEU A 18 -10.15 42.97 10.20
N LEU A 19 -10.26 43.94 9.30
CA LEU A 19 -11.02 43.80 8.07
C LEU A 19 -10.36 42.64 7.32
N ALA A 20 -10.94 41.46 7.47
CA ALA A 20 -10.55 40.28 6.73
C ALA A 20 -10.70 40.61 5.24
N ALA A 21 -9.58 40.67 4.53
CA ALA A 21 -9.58 40.45 3.10
C ALA A 21 -10.29 39.12 2.81
N PRO A 22 -11.00 38.97 1.66
CA PRO A 22 -11.65 37.72 1.32
C PRO A 22 -10.56 36.65 1.13
N GLY A 23 -10.35 35.85 2.18
CA GLY A 23 -9.35 34.80 2.22
C GLY A 23 -9.85 33.60 1.43
N ILE A 24 -9.02 33.16 0.49
CA ILE A 24 -9.19 31.92 -0.26
C ILE A 24 -9.00 30.77 0.74
N GLY A 25 -10.10 30.28 1.30
CA GLY A 25 -10.11 29.15 2.23
C GLY A 25 -11.49 28.97 2.82
N ALA A 26 -11.94 27.72 2.88
CA ALA A 26 -13.22 27.32 3.45
C ALA A 26 -13.53 28.03 4.78
N ASP A 27 -14.76 28.49 4.95
CA ASP A 27 -15.24 29.01 6.23
C ASP A 27 -15.00 27.95 7.31
N ALA A 28 -14.14 28.27 8.29
CA ALA A 28 -13.75 27.33 9.34
C ALA A 28 -14.97 26.81 10.12
N ALA A 29 -16.02 27.61 10.26
CA ALA A 29 -17.26 27.20 10.89
C ALA A 29 -18.06 26.23 10.00
N ALA A 30 -18.14 26.49 8.69
CA ALA A 30 -18.72 25.57 7.72
C ALA A 30 -17.97 24.23 7.68
N LEU A 31 -16.64 24.27 7.63
CA LEU A 31 -15.80 23.07 7.64
C LEU A 31 -15.99 22.26 8.93
N ALA A 32 -16.09 22.92 10.08
CA ALA A 32 -16.38 22.25 11.35
C ALA A 32 -17.77 21.58 11.35
N LYS A 33 -18.80 22.25 10.82
CA LYS A 33 -20.15 21.67 10.65
C LYS A 33 -20.11 20.40 9.80
N VAL A 34 -19.43 20.45 8.66
CA VAL A 34 -19.28 19.31 7.76
C VAL A 34 -18.53 18.16 8.43
N LYS A 35 -17.45 18.46 9.16
CA LYS A 35 -16.70 17.46 9.92
C LYS A 35 -17.53 16.80 11.04
N ALA A 36 -18.53 17.50 11.56
CA ALA A 36 -19.48 16.97 12.54
C ALA A 36 -20.69 16.25 11.91
N GLY A 37 -20.76 16.16 10.57
CA GLY A 37 -21.88 15.55 9.86
C GLY A 37 -23.15 16.42 9.81
N ALA A 38 -23.04 17.71 10.13
CA ALA A 38 -24.17 18.63 10.09
C ALA A 38 -24.48 19.08 8.66
N VAL A 39 -25.73 19.50 8.44
CA VAL A 39 -26.19 20.10 7.18
C VAL A 39 -25.46 21.41 6.91
N CYS A 40 -24.96 21.59 5.70
CA CYS A 40 -24.28 22.82 5.26
C CYS A 40 -24.75 23.20 3.84
N ARG A 41 -25.94 23.79 3.73
CA ARG A 41 -26.45 24.33 2.46
C ARG A 41 -25.77 25.66 2.15
N ASP A 42 -25.42 25.86 0.88
CA ASP A 42 -24.84 27.11 0.37
C ASP A 42 -23.57 27.58 1.12
N CYS A 43 -22.87 26.64 1.77
CA CYS A 43 -21.67 26.92 2.55
C CYS A 43 -20.47 27.19 1.65
N ASP A 44 -19.56 28.06 2.09
CA ASP A 44 -18.27 28.24 1.43
C ASP A 44 -17.23 27.26 1.99
N LEU A 45 -16.89 26.26 1.17
CA LEU A 45 -15.93 25.20 1.41
C LEU A 45 -14.86 25.17 0.32
N ALA A 46 -14.60 26.30 -0.35
CA ALA A 46 -13.56 26.39 -1.37
C ALA A 46 -12.19 25.97 -0.81
N GLY A 47 -11.52 25.05 -1.50
CA GLY A 47 -10.24 24.50 -1.06
C GLY A 47 -10.29 23.69 0.24
N ALA A 48 -11.48 23.28 0.72
CA ALA A 48 -11.62 22.54 1.97
C ALA A 48 -10.85 21.21 1.95
N GLU A 49 -10.18 20.89 3.07
CA GLU A 49 -9.50 19.62 3.29
C GLU A 49 -10.45 18.60 3.95
N LEU A 50 -11.04 17.74 3.12
CA LEU A 50 -12.02 16.71 3.50
C LEU A 50 -11.54 15.27 3.21
N ALA A 51 -10.31 15.09 2.73
CA ALA A 51 -9.74 13.78 2.39
C ALA A 51 -9.87 12.74 3.52
N TYR A 52 -10.10 11.49 3.12
CA TYR A 52 -10.23 10.30 3.99
C TYR A 52 -11.36 10.34 5.03
N ARG A 53 -12.38 11.18 4.83
CA ARG A 53 -13.49 11.31 5.77
C ARG A 53 -14.70 10.47 5.39
N LYS A 54 -15.54 10.18 6.38
CA LYS A 54 -16.89 9.65 6.17
C LYS A 54 -17.90 10.78 6.41
N ILE A 55 -18.53 11.23 5.33
CA ILE A 55 -19.58 12.26 5.32
C ILE A 55 -20.85 11.74 4.61
N SER A 56 -21.15 10.45 4.80
CA SER A 56 -22.28 9.79 4.15
C SER A 56 -23.61 10.44 4.55
N GLY A 57 -24.50 10.65 3.58
CA GLY A 57 -25.82 11.26 3.79
C GLY A 57 -25.81 12.76 4.09
N ILE A 58 -24.65 13.43 4.07
CA ILE A 58 -24.56 14.86 4.36
C ILE A 58 -25.32 15.68 3.31
N THR A 59 -25.87 16.82 3.73
CA THR A 59 -26.46 17.80 2.80
C THR A 59 -25.52 18.98 2.59
N LEU A 60 -25.02 19.09 1.36
CA LEU A 60 -24.13 20.13 0.83
C LEU A 60 -24.72 20.79 -0.43
N ALA A 61 -26.04 20.75 -0.58
CA ALA A 61 -26.72 21.36 -1.72
C ALA A 61 -26.37 22.85 -1.83
N GLY A 62 -25.98 23.29 -3.04
CA GLY A 62 -25.56 24.66 -3.32
C GLY A 62 -24.20 25.08 -2.74
N ALA A 63 -23.50 24.20 -2.01
CA ALA A 63 -22.22 24.56 -1.39
C ALA A 63 -21.12 24.82 -2.43
N ASN A 64 -20.23 25.77 -2.13
CA ASN A 64 -19.02 26.02 -2.89
C ASN A 64 -17.90 25.08 -2.39
N LEU A 65 -17.58 24.06 -3.17
CA LEU A 65 -16.50 23.08 -2.94
C LEU A 65 -15.41 23.21 -4.02
N SER A 66 -15.30 24.36 -4.69
CA SER A 66 -14.32 24.58 -5.74
C SER A 66 -12.89 24.36 -5.20
N GLY A 67 -12.10 23.54 -5.89
CA GLY A 67 -10.75 23.17 -5.47
C GLY A 67 -10.66 22.38 -4.16
N ALA A 68 -11.77 21.93 -3.57
CA ALA A 68 -11.74 21.15 -2.35
C ALA A 68 -11.05 19.78 -2.56
N LYS A 69 -10.41 19.27 -1.51
CA LYS A 69 -9.75 17.95 -1.51
C LYS A 69 -10.60 16.94 -0.80
N LEU A 70 -11.20 16.04 -1.57
CA LEU A 70 -12.07 14.96 -1.08
C LEU A 70 -11.45 13.58 -1.31
N THR A 71 -10.16 13.47 -1.62
CA THR A 71 -9.43 12.22 -1.87
C THR A 71 -9.87 11.08 -0.93
N ALA A 72 -10.30 9.95 -1.48
CA ALA A 72 -10.74 8.76 -0.74
C ALA A 72 -11.83 9.01 0.32
N THR A 73 -12.72 9.99 0.11
CA THR A 73 -13.85 10.28 1.00
C THR A 73 -15.04 9.36 0.74
N ILE A 74 -15.74 8.96 1.80
CA ILE A 74 -17.00 8.21 1.73
C ILE A 74 -18.17 9.19 1.85
N ALA A 75 -18.71 9.62 0.71
CA ALA A 75 -19.83 10.54 0.57
C ALA A 75 -21.10 9.84 0.04
N ALA A 76 -21.26 8.55 0.36
CA ALA A 76 -22.43 7.77 -0.06
C ALA A 76 -23.73 8.43 0.41
N GLY A 77 -24.70 8.58 -0.49
CA GLY A 77 -25.98 9.23 -0.22
C GLY A 77 -25.93 10.74 0.01
N ALA A 78 -24.77 11.40 -0.19
CA ALA A 78 -24.66 12.85 -0.01
C ALA A 78 -25.55 13.61 -0.99
N ASP A 79 -26.12 14.72 -0.52
CA ASP A 79 -26.86 15.67 -1.33
C ASP A 79 -25.95 16.82 -1.75
N LEU A 80 -25.47 16.77 -2.99
CA LEU A 80 -24.56 17.72 -3.64
C LEU A 80 -25.26 18.45 -4.80
N ARG A 81 -26.59 18.52 -4.80
CA ARG A 81 -27.34 19.19 -5.87
C ARG A 81 -26.89 20.65 -5.98
N LYS A 82 -26.62 21.12 -7.21
CA LYS A 82 -26.18 22.49 -7.50
C LYS A 82 -24.88 22.91 -6.78
N ALA A 83 -24.10 21.97 -6.24
CA ALA A 83 -22.82 22.29 -5.62
C ALA A 83 -21.79 22.69 -6.69
N ASP A 84 -20.91 23.64 -6.36
CA ASP A 84 -19.75 24.01 -7.19
C ASP A 84 -18.56 23.13 -6.78
N LEU A 85 -18.18 22.17 -7.62
CA LEU A 85 -17.06 21.25 -7.42
C LEU A 85 -15.95 21.50 -8.45
N ARG A 86 -15.89 22.71 -9.04
CA ARG A 86 -14.89 23.01 -10.08
C ARG A 86 -13.48 22.82 -9.58
N GLY A 87 -12.68 22.05 -10.31
CA GLY A 87 -11.29 21.75 -9.93
C GLY A 87 -11.11 20.96 -8.62
N ALA A 88 -12.19 20.40 -8.04
CA ALA A 88 -12.07 19.59 -6.83
C ALA A 88 -11.32 18.28 -7.09
N ASP A 89 -10.57 17.81 -6.09
CA ASP A 89 -9.96 16.48 -6.09
C ASP A 89 -10.93 15.46 -5.48
N LEU A 90 -11.58 14.70 -6.36
CA LEU A 90 -12.46 13.58 -6.06
C LEU A 90 -11.78 12.24 -6.41
N PHE A 91 -10.45 12.13 -6.28
CA PHE A 91 -9.76 10.85 -6.48
C PHE A 91 -10.30 9.78 -5.52
N ALA A 92 -10.71 8.63 -6.07
CA ALA A 92 -11.20 7.47 -5.33
C ALA A 92 -12.36 7.75 -4.33
N VAL A 93 -13.23 8.72 -4.62
CA VAL A 93 -14.38 9.05 -3.76
C VAL A 93 -15.53 8.06 -3.97
N ILE A 94 -16.19 7.68 -2.87
CA ILE A 94 -17.40 6.85 -2.91
C ILE A 94 -18.63 7.76 -2.87
N LEU A 95 -19.29 7.89 -4.03
CA LEU A 95 -20.51 8.68 -4.27
C LEU A 95 -21.74 7.78 -4.52
N THR A 96 -21.72 6.54 -4.00
CA THR A 96 -22.84 5.61 -4.14
C THR A 96 -24.14 6.26 -3.65
N ASP A 97 -25.20 6.20 -4.47
CA ASP A 97 -26.51 6.84 -4.20
C ASP A 97 -26.47 8.38 -3.96
N ALA A 98 -25.38 9.07 -4.31
CA ALA A 98 -25.27 10.52 -4.13
C ALA A 98 -26.12 11.29 -5.16
N LYS A 99 -26.58 12.50 -4.76
CA LYS A 99 -27.36 13.40 -5.60
C LYS A 99 -26.47 14.53 -6.12
N LEU A 100 -26.14 14.52 -7.40
CA LEU A 100 -25.27 15.49 -8.08
C LEU A 100 -26.03 16.29 -9.15
N GLN A 101 -27.37 16.34 -9.07
CA GLN A 101 -28.16 17.05 -10.08
C GLN A 101 -27.73 18.51 -10.16
N GLU A 102 -27.49 19.00 -11.37
CA GLU A 102 -27.04 20.37 -11.65
C GLU A 102 -25.73 20.78 -10.94
N ALA A 103 -24.92 19.84 -10.44
CA ALA A 103 -23.62 20.15 -9.85
C ALA A 103 -22.60 20.53 -10.94
N ASP A 104 -21.68 21.44 -10.62
CA ASP A 104 -20.60 21.84 -11.54
C ASP A 104 -19.30 21.11 -11.18
N LEU A 105 -18.94 20.09 -11.96
CA LEU A 105 -17.72 19.30 -11.80
C LEU A 105 -16.62 19.72 -12.79
N SER A 106 -16.74 20.90 -13.40
CA SER A 106 -15.82 21.31 -14.48
C SER A 106 -14.37 21.35 -13.99
N GLY A 107 -13.48 20.65 -14.70
CA GLY A 107 -12.07 20.51 -14.34
C GLY A 107 -11.79 19.69 -13.08
N ALA A 108 -12.79 19.05 -12.46
CA ALA A 108 -12.57 18.17 -11.31
C ALA A 108 -11.87 16.86 -11.71
N SER A 109 -11.12 16.29 -10.77
CA SER A 109 -10.53 14.95 -10.92
C SER A 109 -11.40 13.93 -10.23
N MET A 110 -12.06 13.04 -10.97
CA MET A 110 -12.87 11.94 -10.43
C MET A 110 -12.20 10.58 -10.66
N VAL A 111 -10.87 10.57 -10.79
CA VAL A 111 -10.12 9.36 -11.12
C VAL A 111 -10.40 8.26 -10.10
N GLY A 112 -10.84 7.10 -10.58
CA GLY A 112 -11.17 5.95 -9.73
C GLY A 112 -12.39 6.11 -8.81
N SER A 113 -13.21 7.15 -8.98
CA SER A 113 -14.42 7.37 -8.17
C SER A 113 -15.54 6.36 -8.46
N TRP A 114 -16.39 6.12 -7.44
CA TRP A 114 -17.50 5.17 -7.49
C TRP A 114 -18.83 5.93 -7.47
N LEU A 115 -19.61 5.82 -8.56
CA LEU A 115 -20.88 6.52 -8.75
C LEU A 115 -22.06 5.55 -8.91
N HIS A 116 -22.00 4.39 -8.26
CA HIS A 116 -23.09 3.42 -8.32
C HIS A 116 -24.40 4.06 -7.86
N LYS A 117 -25.42 4.09 -8.73
CA LYS A 117 -26.73 4.73 -8.51
C LYS A 117 -26.70 6.24 -8.21
N ALA A 118 -25.57 6.91 -8.37
CA ALA A 118 -25.51 8.36 -8.28
C ALA A 118 -26.33 8.99 -9.39
N ASP A 119 -26.91 10.17 -9.15
CA ASP A 119 -27.71 10.88 -10.14
C ASP A 119 -27.01 12.18 -10.55
N LEU A 120 -26.51 12.21 -11.79
CA LEU A 120 -25.79 13.33 -12.41
C LEU A 120 -26.66 14.09 -13.43
N THR A 121 -27.97 14.03 -13.31
CA THR A 121 -28.88 14.74 -14.22
C THR A 121 -28.54 16.23 -14.26
N GLY A 122 -28.12 16.72 -15.44
CA GLY A 122 -27.77 18.13 -15.64
C GLY A 122 -26.45 18.59 -15.03
N ALA A 123 -25.60 17.68 -14.51
CA ALA A 123 -24.27 18.05 -14.02
C ALA A 123 -23.35 18.55 -15.14
N ALA A 124 -22.52 19.56 -14.89
CA ALA A 124 -21.52 20.04 -15.85
C ALA A 124 -20.22 19.25 -15.67
N LEU A 125 -19.71 18.64 -16.76
CA LEU A 125 -18.52 17.77 -16.73
C LEU A 125 -17.37 18.31 -17.61
N ALA A 126 -17.37 19.61 -17.91
CA ALA A 126 -16.41 20.19 -18.84
C ALA A 126 -14.98 20.07 -18.29
N GLY A 127 -14.14 19.29 -18.96
CA GLY A 127 -12.75 19.02 -18.55
C GLY A 127 -12.63 18.12 -17.31
N THR A 128 -13.70 17.45 -16.86
CA THR A 128 -13.63 16.49 -15.76
C THR A 128 -12.83 15.25 -16.18
N ASP A 129 -11.92 14.78 -15.33
CA ASP A 129 -11.21 13.51 -15.53
C ASP A 129 -11.99 12.36 -14.88
N LEU A 130 -12.55 11.50 -15.72
CA LEU A 130 -13.34 10.33 -15.38
C LEU A 130 -12.53 9.01 -15.52
N SER A 131 -11.20 9.07 -15.59
CA SER A 131 -10.35 7.88 -15.76
C SER A 131 -10.58 6.86 -14.65
N GLY A 132 -10.86 5.60 -15.02
CA GLY A 132 -11.14 4.55 -14.04
C GLY A 132 -12.43 4.71 -13.22
N VAL A 133 -13.33 5.63 -13.60
CA VAL A 133 -14.59 5.84 -12.87
C VAL A 133 -15.54 4.64 -12.98
N MET A 134 -16.23 4.28 -11.89
CA MET A 134 -17.24 3.22 -11.87
C MET A 134 -18.65 3.82 -11.80
N ALA A 135 -19.28 4.02 -12.96
CA ALA A 135 -20.57 4.70 -13.12
C ALA A 135 -21.62 3.87 -13.90
N THR A 136 -21.48 2.54 -13.96
CA THR A 136 -22.36 1.66 -14.75
C THR A 136 -23.85 1.79 -14.46
N THR A 137 -24.21 2.16 -13.23
CA THR A 137 -25.60 2.36 -12.79
C THR A 137 -25.92 3.82 -12.46
N ALA A 138 -25.03 4.76 -12.83
CA ALA A 138 -25.28 6.18 -12.65
C ALA A 138 -26.45 6.64 -13.54
N LYS A 139 -27.26 7.56 -13.02
CA LYS A 139 -28.43 8.12 -13.68
C LYS A 139 -28.11 9.51 -14.23
N GLY A 140 -28.82 9.90 -15.29
CA GLY A 140 -28.78 11.27 -15.80
C GLY A 140 -27.54 11.66 -16.61
N LEU A 141 -26.56 10.75 -16.77
CA LEU A 141 -25.45 10.94 -17.69
C LEU A 141 -25.93 10.86 -19.14
N THR A 142 -25.44 11.77 -19.96
CA THR A 142 -25.69 11.84 -21.41
C THR A 142 -24.37 11.84 -22.17
N GLN A 143 -24.40 11.44 -23.45
CA GLN A 143 -23.21 11.48 -24.29
C GLN A 143 -22.66 12.91 -24.40
N ALA A 144 -23.53 13.92 -24.51
CA ALA A 144 -23.12 15.33 -24.59
C ALA A 144 -22.36 15.84 -23.34
N GLN A 145 -22.67 15.32 -22.14
CA GLN A 145 -21.88 15.63 -20.94
C GLN A 145 -20.51 14.94 -21.00
N LEU A 146 -20.46 13.69 -21.46
CA LEU A 146 -19.23 12.90 -21.55
C LEU A 146 -18.28 13.38 -22.65
N ASP A 147 -18.81 13.92 -23.75
CA ASP A 147 -18.03 14.51 -24.84
C ASP A 147 -17.24 15.75 -24.39
N GLN A 148 -17.64 16.36 -23.27
CA GLN A 148 -16.95 17.49 -22.65
C GLN A 148 -15.96 17.05 -21.56
N ALA A 149 -16.01 15.78 -21.16
CA ALA A 149 -15.12 15.18 -20.18
C ALA A 149 -14.04 14.33 -20.89
N CYS A 150 -13.16 13.72 -20.10
CA CYS A 150 -12.25 12.70 -20.59
C CYS A 150 -12.16 11.53 -19.62
N GLY A 151 -11.66 10.38 -20.07
CA GLY A 151 -11.44 9.21 -19.23
C GLY A 151 -10.43 8.27 -19.86
N ASP A 152 -10.55 6.98 -19.56
CA ASP A 152 -9.67 5.94 -20.10
C ASP A 152 -10.40 4.59 -20.27
N ALA A 153 -9.69 3.57 -20.74
CA ALA A 153 -10.24 2.23 -20.93
C ALA A 153 -10.71 1.53 -19.63
N ARG A 154 -10.37 2.08 -18.46
CA ARG A 154 -10.79 1.57 -17.15
C ARG A 154 -12.11 2.18 -16.70
N SER A 155 -12.51 3.33 -17.25
CA SER A 155 -13.82 3.93 -17.01
C SER A 155 -14.93 2.94 -17.38
N ARG A 156 -15.96 2.84 -16.53
CA ARG A 156 -17.14 1.99 -16.72
C ARG A 156 -18.37 2.87 -16.64
N LEU A 157 -19.02 3.08 -17.78
CA LEU A 157 -20.16 3.99 -17.93
C LEU A 157 -21.46 3.21 -18.12
N PRO A 158 -22.64 3.86 -18.01
CA PRO A 158 -23.90 3.25 -18.40
C PRO A 158 -23.88 2.75 -19.85
N THR A 159 -24.67 1.73 -20.14
CA THR A 159 -24.74 1.11 -21.46
C THR A 159 -25.00 2.13 -22.56
N GLY A 160 -24.19 2.09 -23.64
CA GLY A 160 -24.33 2.96 -24.80
C GLY A 160 -23.60 4.31 -24.68
N LEU A 161 -23.00 4.61 -23.54
CA LEU A 161 -22.21 5.82 -23.33
C LEU A 161 -20.71 5.54 -23.40
N THR A 162 -19.96 6.51 -23.94
CA THR A 162 -18.50 6.43 -24.07
C THR A 162 -17.86 7.75 -23.65
N VAL A 163 -16.58 7.72 -23.28
CA VAL A 163 -15.79 8.92 -22.97
C VAL A 163 -14.45 8.82 -23.70
N GLY A 164 -14.00 9.95 -24.27
CA GLY A 164 -12.73 10.02 -24.99
C GLY A 164 -11.52 9.98 -24.04
N PRO A 165 -10.33 9.63 -24.54
CA PRO A 165 -9.12 9.59 -23.72
C PRO A 165 -8.73 10.98 -23.20
N CYS A 166 -8.24 11.06 -21.96
CA CYS A 166 -7.66 12.29 -21.45
C CYS A 166 -6.42 12.71 -22.25
N LYS A 167 -6.34 14.01 -22.56
CA LYS A 167 -5.13 14.58 -23.19
C LYS A 167 -4.01 14.53 -22.15
N PRO A 168 -2.84 13.93 -22.48
CA PRO A 168 -1.70 13.98 -21.59
C PRO A 168 -1.34 15.45 -21.32
N PRO A 169 -0.90 15.80 -20.10
CA PRO A 169 -0.41 17.14 -19.82
C PRO A 169 0.70 17.49 -20.81
N ARG A 170 0.68 18.72 -21.35
CA ARG A 170 1.73 19.21 -22.25
C ARG A 170 3.06 19.23 -21.49
N THR A 171 3.87 18.20 -21.63
CA THR A 171 5.27 18.22 -21.24
C THR A 171 6.07 18.94 -22.34
N PRO A 172 7.07 19.78 -22.00
CA PRO A 172 8.02 20.28 -22.99
C PRO A 172 8.75 19.11 -23.63
N ASP A 173 8.70 19.05 -24.95
CA ASP A 173 9.28 17.99 -25.78
C ASP A 173 10.82 18.02 -25.69
N LEU A 174 11.39 16.99 -25.06
CA LEU A 174 12.81 16.66 -25.14
C LEU A 174 12.94 15.23 -25.67
N ARG A 175 12.74 15.02 -26.98
CA ARG A 175 13.38 13.94 -27.77
C ARG A 175 13.26 14.20 -29.28
N PRO A 176 14.31 13.90 -30.08
CA PRO A 176 14.29 14.11 -31.52
C PRO A 176 13.49 13.04 -32.27
N ALA A 177 12.98 13.46 -33.43
CA ALA A 177 12.04 12.77 -34.30
C ALA A 177 12.39 11.31 -34.65
N LEU A 178 11.49 10.38 -34.32
CA LEU A 178 11.36 9.10 -35.00
C LEU A 178 10.08 9.12 -35.85
N ARG A 179 10.25 8.74 -37.12
CA ARG A 179 9.18 8.69 -38.13
C ARG A 179 8.14 7.61 -37.79
N PRO A 180 6.86 7.80 -38.16
CA PRO A 180 5.78 6.87 -37.82
C PRO A 180 5.81 5.61 -38.68
N CYS A 181 5.55 4.46 -38.04
CA CYS A 181 5.26 3.19 -38.71
C CYS A 181 3.74 3.07 -38.92
N PRO A 182 3.27 2.67 -40.12
CA PRO A 182 1.84 2.56 -40.41
C PRO A 182 1.28 1.24 -39.85
N LEU A 183 0.40 1.33 -38.85
CA LEU A 183 -0.40 0.20 -38.40
C LEU A 183 -1.65 0.10 -39.28
N ASP A 184 -1.57 -0.75 -40.29
CA ASP A 184 -2.74 -1.53 -40.68
C ASP A 184 -2.30 -2.86 -41.29
N ARG A 185 -2.97 -3.94 -40.86
CA ARG A 185 -2.76 -5.38 -41.20
C ARG A 185 -1.76 -6.12 -40.29
N GLY A 186 -2.30 -6.90 -39.34
CA GLY A 186 -1.47 -7.83 -38.59
C GLY A 186 -2.17 -8.68 -37.53
N ARG A 187 -3.45 -9.04 -37.68
CA ARG A 187 -4.16 -9.93 -36.73
C ARG A 187 -3.72 -11.41 -36.80
N ALA A 188 -2.53 -11.69 -37.33
CA ALA A 188 -2.01 -13.04 -37.56
C ALA A 188 -0.55 -13.25 -37.14
N ALA A 189 0.10 -12.30 -36.45
CA ALA A 189 1.54 -12.35 -36.13
C ALA A 189 1.85 -12.45 -34.62
N LEU A 190 1.01 -13.13 -33.83
CA LEU A 190 1.34 -13.46 -32.42
C LEU A 190 2.18 -14.74 -32.28
N ALA A 191 2.51 -15.43 -33.37
CA ALA A 191 3.21 -16.71 -33.36
C ALA A 191 4.75 -16.63 -33.44
N SER A 192 5.36 -15.44 -33.39
CA SER A 192 6.82 -15.32 -33.55
C SER A 192 7.49 -14.29 -32.65
N TRP A 193 7.03 -14.15 -31.41
CA TRP A 193 7.89 -13.59 -30.37
C TRP A 193 9.00 -14.61 -30.13
N ARG A 194 10.19 -14.32 -30.64
CA ARG A 194 11.38 -15.12 -30.37
C ARG A 194 11.53 -15.21 -28.86
N GLN A 195 11.45 -16.44 -28.35
CA GLN A 195 11.84 -16.80 -27.01
C GLN A 195 13.30 -16.38 -26.83
N THR A 196 13.54 -15.31 -26.10
CA THR A 196 14.80 -15.17 -25.36
C THR A 196 14.88 -16.38 -24.43
N PRO A 197 16.03 -17.08 -24.34
CA PRO A 197 16.16 -18.24 -23.47
C PRO A 197 15.74 -17.87 -22.05
N ALA A 198 14.77 -18.60 -21.51
CA ALA A 198 14.09 -18.32 -20.25
C ALA A 198 14.94 -18.62 -18.99
N HIS A 199 16.26 -18.36 -19.01
CA HIS A 199 17.13 -18.91 -17.97
C HIS A 199 18.33 -18.08 -17.50
N GLU A 200 18.43 -16.77 -17.78
CA GLU A 200 19.58 -15.98 -17.28
C GLU A 200 19.26 -14.89 -16.24
N ALA A 201 17.99 -14.51 -16.03
CA ALA A 201 17.63 -13.49 -15.04
C ALA A 201 16.53 -13.99 -14.09
N PRO A 202 16.59 -13.63 -12.79
CA PRO A 202 15.55 -13.98 -11.83
C PRO A 202 14.20 -13.42 -12.28
N MET A 203 13.16 -14.25 -12.22
CA MET A 203 11.80 -13.87 -12.57
C MET A 203 11.13 -13.12 -11.42
N LEU A 204 11.32 -11.80 -11.42
CA LEU A 204 10.74 -10.88 -10.44
C LEU A 204 9.50 -10.19 -11.02
N LEU A 205 8.38 -10.21 -10.29
CA LEU A 205 7.10 -9.67 -10.76
C LEU A 205 7.22 -8.19 -11.18
N HIS A 206 7.91 -7.37 -10.40
CA HIS A 206 8.10 -5.93 -10.68
C HIS A 206 9.00 -5.64 -11.89
N LEU A 207 9.80 -6.61 -12.34
CA LEU A 207 10.66 -6.48 -13.52
C LEU A 207 10.10 -7.24 -14.73
N SER A 208 8.93 -7.86 -14.59
CA SER A 208 8.27 -8.61 -15.65
C SER A 208 7.19 -7.76 -16.32
N SER A 209 7.03 -7.92 -17.63
CA SER A 209 5.88 -7.44 -18.38
C SER A 209 4.66 -8.34 -18.16
N TRP A 210 3.45 -7.80 -18.33
CA TRP A 210 2.23 -8.59 -18.14
C TRP A 210 2.11 -9.82 -19.08
N PRO A 211 2.61 -9.82 -20.34
CA PRO A 211 2.61 -11.04 -21.16
C PRO A 211 3.55 -12.13 -20.64
N GLU A 212 4.67 -11.76 -20.01
CA GLU A 212 5.57 -12.75 -19.37
C GLU A 212 4.90 -13.41 -18.17
N ILE A 213 4.09 -12.66 -17.42
CA ILE A 213 3.28 -13.21 -16.32
C ILE A 213 2.15 -14.10 -16.84
N GLU A 214 1.51 -13.74 -17.94
CA GLU A 214 0.53 -14.60 -18.61
C GLU A 214 1.18 -15.91 -19.07
N ALA A 215 2.38 -15.85 -19.64
CA ALA A 215 3.16 -17.03 -20.00
C ALA A 215 3.60 -17.87 -18.78
N TYR A 216 3.85 -17.25 -17.62
CA TYR A 216 4.11 -17.94 -16.35
C TYR A 216 2.88 -18.69 -15.83
N LEU A 217 1.71 -18.05 -15.87
CA LEU A 217 0.46 -18.66 -15.41
C LEU A 217 0.05 -19.88 -16.24
N ALA A 218 0.51 -19.99 -17.49
CA ALA A 218 0.33 -21.18 -18.31
C ALA A 218 1.08 -22.42 -17.79
N ARG A 219 2.09 -22.25 -16.92
CA ARG A 219 2.93 -23.32 -16.38
C ARG A 219 2.89 -23.46 -14.85
N SER A 220 2.61 -22.38 -14.12
CA SER A 220 2.53 -22.38 -12.66
C SER A 220 1.54 -21.33 -12.16
N THR A 221 0.72 -21.70 -11.18
CA THR A 221 -0.18 -20.77 -10.46
C THR A 221 0.39 -20.39 -9.09
N ALA A 222 1.67 -20.70 -8.84
CA ALA A 222 2.34 -20.45 -7.58
C ALA A 222 3.21 -19.19 -7.62
N ILE A 223 3.26 -18.46 -6.51
CA ILE A 223 4.09 -17.25 -6.36
C ILE A 223 4.71 -17.20 -4.96
N LEU A 224 6.00 -16.84 -4.91
CA LEU A 224 6.72 -16.57 -3.67
C LEU A 224 6.59 -15.09 -3.32
N LEU A 225 6.17 -14.78 -2.10
CA LEU A 225 5.95 -13.41 -1.61
C LEU A 225 6.84 -13.16 -0.39
N PRO A 226 7.91 -12.37 -0.52
CA PRO A 226 8.70 -11.92 0.62
C PRO A 226 7.86 -11.02 1.53
N ILE A 227 7.90 -11.24 2.83
CA ILE A 227 7.24 -10.38 3.82
C ILE A 227 8.13 -10.16 5.03
N GLY A 228 8.21 -8.91 5.48
CA GLY A 228 9.11 -8.52 6.56
C GLY A 228 8.56 -7.39 7.41
N SER A 229 9.47 -6.51 7.82
CA SER A 229 9.21 -5.37 8.69
C SER A 229 10.21 -4.24 8.42
N THR A 230 9.88 -3.06 8.92
CA THR A 230 10.79 -1.92 9.01
C THR A 230 10.91 -1.55 10.48
N GLU A 231 11.96 -2.04 11.15
CA GLU A 231 12.12 -1.96 12.60
C GLU A 231 13.59 -1.94 13.02
N GLN A 232 13.84 -1.37 14.19
CA GLN A 232 15.17 -1.38 14.82
C GLN A 232 15.77 -2.80 14.87
N HIS A 233 17.07 -2.93 14.67
CA HIS A 233 17.80 -4.20 14.71
C HIS A 233 19.12 -4.05 15.48
N GLY A 234 19.04 -3.41 16.65
CA GLY A 234 20.22 -3.08 17.43
C GLY A 234 21.10 -1.99 16.80
N PRO A 235 22.29 -1.74 17.38
CA PRO A 235 23.19 -0.69 16.91
C PRO A 235 23.83 -0.93 15.54
N ASN A 236 23.94 -2.19 15.09
CA ASN A 236 24.61 -2.54 13.84
C ASN A 236 23.68 -3.13 12.76
N GLY A 237 22.47 -3.58 13.11
CA GLY A 237 21.52 -4.10 12.13
C GLY A 237 20.85 -2.99 11.32
N LEU A 238 20.38 -3.34 10.13
CA LEU A 238 19.66 -2.42 9.25
C LEU A 238 18.18 -2.35 9.65
N LEU A 239 17.55 -1.18 9.52
CA LEU A 239 16.11 -1.02 9.80
C LEU A 239 15.22 -1.93 8.92
N GLY A 240 15.67 -2.26 7.72
CA GLY A 240 14.94 -3.10 6.79
C GLY A 240 15.24 -4.59 6.89
N THR A 241 15.96 -5.05 7.93
CA THR A 241 16.53 -6.41 7.98
C THR A 241 15.49 -7.49 7.68
N ASP A 242 14.30 -7.39 8.25
CA ASP A 242 13.25 -8.38 8.06
C ASP A 242 12.63 -8.35 6.66
N ALA A 243 12.61 -7.20 5.98
CA ALA A 243 12.17 -7.11 4.60
C ALA A 243 13.27 -7.58 3.63
N LEU A 244 14.52 -7.20 3.92
CA LEU A 244 15.67 -7.49 3.09
C LEU A 244 16.06 -8.97 3.11
N CYS A 245 16.02 -9.66 4.26
CA CYS A 245 16.36 -11.08 4.34
C CYS A 245 15.53 -11.94 3.36
N PRO A 246 14.18 -11.98 3.43
CA PRO A 246 13.38 -12.76 2.49
C PRO A 246 13.42 -12.21 1.06
N GLU A 247 13.70 -10.91 0.85
CA GLU A 247 13.92 -10.37 -0.51
C GLU A 247 15.20 -10.93 -1.14
N ILE A 248 16.32 -10.87 -0.42
CA ILE A 248 17.63 -11.38 -0.86
C ILE A 248 17.52 -12.89 -1.13
N ILE A 249 16.91 -13.64 -0.20
CA ILE A 249 16.67 -15.08 -0.36
C ILE A 249 15.74 -15.34 -1.55
N GLY A 250 14.68 -14.57 -1.72
CA GLY A 250 13.75 -14.70 -2.85
C GLY A 250 14.45 -14.49 -4.20
N ARG A 251 15.32 -13.48 -4.30
CA ARG A 251 16.13 -13.26 -5.51
C ARG A 251 17.04 -14.45 -5.80
N GLU A 252 17.69 -15.02 -4.78
CA GLU A 252 18.52 -16.22 -4.92
C GLU A 252 17.70 -17.44 -5.35
N VAL A 253 16.49 -17.62 -4.79
CA VAL A 253 15.54 -18.67 -5.21
C VAL A 253 15.20 -18.55 -6.69
N SER A 254 14.84 -17.35 -7.14
CA SER A 254 14.46 -17.08 -8.52
C SER A 254 15.62 -17.19 -9.50
N ALA A 255 16.85 -16.95 -9.04
CA ALA A 255 18.05 -17.16 -9.85
C ALA A 255 18.37 -18.65 -10.06
N GLN A 256 17.93 -19.53 -9.15
CA GLN A 256 18.22 -20.97 -9.18
C GLN A 256 17.07 -21.82 -9.76
N ALA A 257 15.84 -21.30 -9.80
CA ALA A 257 14.66 -22.02 -10.27
C ALA A 257 13.64 -21.08 -10.94
N ASP A 258 12.81 -21.62 -11.86
CA ASP A 258 11.68 -20.90 -12.48
C ASP A 258 10.55 -20.67 -11.46
N ILE A 259 10.81 -19.79 -10.49
CA ILE A 259 9.91 -19.38 -9.43
C ILE A 259 9.72 -17.87 -9.53
N LEU A 260 8.47 -17.46 -9.75
CA LEU A 260 8.09 -16.06 -9.73
C LEU A 260 8.11 -15.52 -8.30
N VAL A 261 8.84 -14.43 -8.10
CA VAL A 261 8.91 -13.73 -6.82
C VAL A 261 8.16 -12.41 -6.94
N GLY A 262 7.13 -12.24 -6.11
CA GLY A 262 6.38 -10.99 -6.01
C GLY A 262 7.14 -9.90 -5.25
N PRO A 263 6.56 -8.70 -5.15
CA PRO A 263 7.16 -7.62 -4.39
C PRO A 263 7.21 -7.92 -2.90
N THR A 264 8.24 -7.38 -2.25
CA THR A 264 8.40 -7.47 -0.81
C THR A 264 7.35 -6.66 -0.07
N PHE A 265 6.66 -7.29 0.87
CA PHE A 265 5.77 -6.63 1.82
C PHE A 265 6.62 -6.04 2.96
N ASN A 266 7.02 -4.78 2.79
CA ASN A 266 8.12 -4.16 3.56
C ASN A 266 7.79 -3.74 5.00
N VAL A 267 6.52 -3.59 5.36
CA VAL A 267 6.10 -3.04 6.66
C VAL A 267 5.14 -4.01 7.34
N GLY A 268 5.60 -4.68 8.39
CA GLY A 268 4.85 -5.72 9.11
C GLY A 268 4.18 -5.24 10.40
N SER A 269 3.96 -6.17 11.32
CA SER A 269 3.45 -5.93 12.67
C SER A 269 4.58 -5.95 13.71
N ALA A 270 5.07 -4.76 14.03
CA ALA A 270 6.26 -4.46 14.81
C ALA A 270 6.02 -3.41 15.90
N GLN A 271 4.81 -3.34 16.46
CA GLN A 271 4.40 -2.30 17.40
C GLN A 271 5.30 -2.16 18.63
N HIS A 272 5.90 -3.27 19.08
CA HIS A 272 6.82 -3.29 20.22
C HIS A 272 8.15 -2.58 19.93
N HIS A 273 8.49 -2.33 18.66
CA HIS A 273 9.70 -1.59 18.28
C HIS A 273 9.49 -0.07 18.15
N LEU A 274 8.28 0.45 18.41
CA LEU A 274 7.97 1.89 18.27
C LEU A 274 8.72 2.79 19.27
N GLY A 275 9.37 2.21 20.29
CA GLY A 275 10.27 2.94 21.18
C GLY A 275 11.60 3.35 20.53
N PHE A 276 11.82 2.95 19.27
CA PHE A 276 13.06 3.19 18.53
C PHE A 276 12.76 3.99 17.26
N PRO A 277 13.51 5.07 16.99
CA PRO A 277 13.29 5.89 15.82
C PRO A 277 13.61 5.13 14.52
N GLY A 278 12.78 5.35 13.50
CA GLY A 278 12.91 4.69 12.20
C GLY A 278 12.03 3.46 12.03
N THR A 279 11.50 2.88 13.12
CA THR A 279 10.50 1.81 13.06
C THR A 279 9.20 2.34 12.42
N ILE A 280 8.67 1.59 11.46
CA ILE A 280 7.36 1.79 10.84
C ILE A 280 6.61 0.47 10.95
N THR A 281 5.38 0.51 11.45
CA THR A 281 4.57 -0.69 11.68
C THR A 281 3.13 -0.48 11.25
N LEU A 282 2.52 -1.55 10.76
CA LEU A 282 1.08 -1.66 10.63
C LEU A 282 0.46 -2.14 11.95
N ARG A 283 -0.81 -1.79 12.15
CA ARG A 283 -1.64 -2.54 13.12
C ARG A 283 -1.92 -3.93 12.55
N PRO A 284 -2.11 -4.97 13.40
CA PRO A 284 -2.47 -6.31 12.94
C PRO A 284 -3.66 -6.32 11.96
N SER A 285 -4.73 -5.58 12.27
CA SER A 285 -5.92 -5.48 11.40
C SER A 285 -5.63 -4.84 10.04
N THR A 286 -4.67 -3.92 9.97
CA THR A 286 -4.28 -3.25 8.72
C THR A 286 -3.44 -4.19 7.85
N MET A 287 -2.53 -4.94 8.47
CA MET A 287 -1.76 -5.97 7.79
C MET A 287 -2.65 -7.10 7.24
N ILE A 288 -3.64 -7.56 8.04
CA ILE A 288 -4.64 -8.54 7.59
C ILE A 288 -5.38 -8.05 6.35
N ALA A 289 -5.90 -6.81 6.38
CA ALA A 289 -6.62 -6.23 5.24
C ALA A 289 -5.73 -6.14 3.98
N ALA A 290 -4.49 -5.67 4.12
CA ALA A 290 -3.55 -5.56 3.01
C ALA A 290 -3.19 -6.94 2.41
N MET A 291 -2.94 -7.94 3.25
CA MET A 291 -2.68 -9.31 2.79
C MET A 291 -3.89 -9.90 2.06
N ALA A 292 -5.11 -9.60 2.51
CA ALA A 292 -6.33 -10.02 1.84
C ALA A 292 -6.45 -9.38 0.45
N ASP A 293 -6.17 -8.08 0.32
CA ASP A 293 -6.23 -7.38 -0.97
C ASP A 293 -5.17 -7.87 -1.97
N TRP A 294 -3.95 -8.15 -1.50
CA TRP A 294 -2.89 -8.77 -2.32
C TRP A 294 -3.33 -10.15 -2.81
N THR A 295 -3.90 -10.95 -1.91
CA THR A 295 -4.38 -12.30 -2.24
C THR A 295 -5.50 -12.26 -3.26
N ARG A 296 -6.51 -11.40 -3.09
CA ARG A 296 -7.63 -11.24 -4.05
C ARG A 296 -7.15 -10.74 -5.41
N SER A 297 -6.16 -9.83 -5.42
CA SER A 297 -5.56 -9.32 -6.65
C SER A 297 -4.84 -10.43 -7.43
N LEU A 298 -4.02 -11.23 -6.75
CA LEU A 298 -3.32 -12.36 -7.36
C LEU A 298 -4.28 -13.46 -7.83
N LEU A 299 -5.29 -13.79 -7.01
CA LEU A 299 -6.36 -14.73 -7.38
C LEU A 299 -7.10 -14.31 -8.64
N ARG A 300 -7.39 -13.02 -8.80
CA ARG A 300 -8.07 -12.49 -9.98
C ARG A 300 -7.31 -12.78 -11.28
N HIS A 301 -5.99 -12.94 -11.20
CA HIS A 301 -5.12 -13.24 -12.33
C HIS A 301 -4.87 -14.75 -12.52
N GLY A 302 -5.32 -15.61 -11.59
CA GLY A 302 -5.17 -17.06 -11.70
C GLY A 302 -4.12 -17.68 -10.77
N PHE A 303 -3.48 -16.90 -9.90
CA PHE A 303 -2.63 -17.47 -8.86
C PHE A 303 -3.47 -18.17 -7.79
N THR A 304 -3.10 -19.39 -7.43
CA THR A 304 -3.84 -20.22 -6.47
C THR A 304 -2.95 -20.81 -5.37
N ARG A 305 -1.63 -20.59 -5.45
CA ARG A 305 -0.64 -21.07 -4.47
C ARG A 305 0.25 -19.90 -4.05
N LEU A 306 -0.08 -19.23 -2.95
CA LEU A 306 0.70 -18.09 -2.46
C LEU A 306 1.56 -18.53 -1.28
N TYR A 307 2.88 -18.46 -1.45
CA TYR A 307 3.85 -18.80 -0.42
C TYR A 307 4.45 -17.52 0.15
N TRP A 308 4.20 -17.23 1.41
CA TRP A 308 4.74 -16.09 2.13
C TRP A 308 6.03 -16.49 2.86
N LEU A 309 7.17 -15.98 2.40
CA LEU A 309 8.46 -16.17 3.05
C LEU A 309 8.67 -15.03 4.04
N ASN A 310 8.55 -15.34 5.33
CA ASN A 310 8.51 -14.36 6.40
C ASN A 310 9.90 -14.09 7.00
N GLY A 311 10.20 -12.81 7.18
CA GLY A 311 11.41 -12.27 7.78
C GLY A 311 11.24 -11.78 9.21
N HIS A 312 10.02 -11.63 9.73
CA HIS A 312 9.76 -11.05 11.06
C HIS A 312 8.89 -11.93 11.94
N GLY A 313 9.37 -12.32 13.12
CA GLY A 313 8.59 -13.11 14.08
C GLY A 313 7.26 -12.45 14.49
N GLY A 314 7.22 -11.12 14.60
CA GLY A 314 6.02 -10.36 14.97
C GLY A 314 4.86 -10.49 13.96
N ASN A 315 5.17 -10.86 12.71
CA ASN A 315 4.17 -11.08 11.66
C ASN A 315 3.43 -12.41 11.83
N GLU A 316 4.02 -13.43 12.43
CA GLU A 316 3.51 -14.81 12.39
C GLU A 316 2.05 -14.96 12.87
N PRO A 317 1.65 -14.47 14.06
CA PRO A 317 0.26 -14.57 14.49
C PRO A 317 -0.68 -13.80 13.54
N VAL A 318 -0.23 -12.67 13.01
CA VAL A 318 -1.03 -11.82 12.11
C VAL A 318 -1.22 -12.47 10.74
N ILE A 319 -0.17 -13.10 10.18
CA ILE A 319 -0.24 -13.87 8.94
C ILE A 319 -1.24 -15.01 9.08
N LYS A 320 -1.17 -15.77 10.19
CA LYS A 320 -2.10 -16.88 10.45
C LYS A 320 -3.54 -16.39 10.58
N SER A 321 -3.77 -15.26 11.26
CA SER A 321 -5.09 -14.61 11.31
C SER A 321 -5.55 -14.13 9.93
N ALA A 322 -4.65 -13.57 9.11
CA ALA A 322 -4.98 -13.14 7.76
C ALA A 322 -5.41 -14.31 6.88
N PHE A 323 -4.71 -15.45 6.97
CA PHE A 323 -5.09 -16.65 6.23
C PHE A 323 -6.48 -17.13 6.64
N ALA A 324 -6.79 -17.16 7.94
CA ALA A 324 -8.11 -17.54 8.43
C ALA A 324 -9.22 -16.59 7.90
N GLU A 325 -8.97 -15.28 7.92
CA GLU A 325 -9.90 -14.27 7.39
C GLU A 325 -10.14 -14.45 5.88
N ILE A 326 -9.08 -14.68 5.11
CA ILE A 326 -9.18 -14.90 3.65
C ILE A 326 -9.97 -16.18 3.34
N TYR A 327 -9.74 -17.26 4.07
CA TYR A 327 -10.48 -18.50 3.87
C TYR A 327 -11.94 -18.41 4.33
N ALA A 328 -12.26 -17.53 5.28
CA ALA A 328 -13.63 -17.36 5.75
C ALA A 328 -14.57 -16.91 4.61
N GLU A 329 -14.10 -16.02 3.72
CA GLU A 329 -14.90 -15.54 2.58
C GLU A 329 -15.38 -16.68 1.68
N GLY A 330 -14.48 -17.60 1.33
CA GLY A 330 -14.81 -18.79 0.55
C GLY A 330 -15.67 -19.77 1.35
N SER A 331 -15.35 -19.98 2.62
CA SER A 331 -16.04 -20.96 3.48
C SER A 331 -17.49 -20.59 3.79
N PHE A 332 -17.82 -19.29 3.80
CA PHE A 332 -19.18 -18.80 4.00
C PHE A 332 -19.95 -18.59 2.68
N SER A 333 -19.28 -18.73 1.52
CA SER A 333 -19.94 -18.65 0.22
C SER A 333 -20.74 -19.93 -0.07
N ARG A 334 -21.93 -19.80 -0.69
CA ARG A 334 -22.77 -20.94 -1.11
C ARG A 334 -22.41 -21.49 -2.50
N GLU A 335 -21.48 -20.84 -3.19
CA GLU A 335 -21.02 -21.21 -4.54
C GLU A 335 -19.68 -21.94 -4.43
N GLY A 336 -19.68 -23.25 -4.13
CA GLY A 336 -18.42 -24.01 -4.06
C GLY A 336 -18.59 -25.53 -4.04
N GLY A 337 -17.82 -26.24 -4.87
CA GLY A 337 -17.63 -27.69 -4.83
C GLY A 337 -16.42 -28.10 -3.97
N ASN A 338 -16.14 -29.41 -3.86
CA ASN A 338 -15.12 -30.00 -2.97
C ASN A 338 -13.64 -29.78 -3.39
N ALA A 339 -13.32 -28.78 -4.22
CA ALA A 339 -11.96 -28.53 -4.70
C ALA A 339 -11.38 -27.23 -4.11
N PRO A 340 -10.17 -27.22 -3.52
CA PRO A 340 -9.59 -26.02 -2.93
C PRO A 340 -9.09 -25.05 -4.03
N ALA A 341 -9.77 -23.92 -4.18
CA ALA A 341 -9.43 -22.88 -5.16
C ALA A 341 -8.14 -22.10 -4.80
N LEU A 342 -7.81 -21.97 -3.50
CA LEU A 342 -6.67 -21.21 -3.00
C LEU A 342 -5.93 -22.00 -1.91
N ARG A 343 -4.60 -21.97 -1.92
CA ARG A 343 -3.78 -22.34 -0.76
C ARG A 343 -2.77 -21.24 -0.48
N LEU A 344 -2.68 -20.92 0.80
CA LEU A 344 -1.74 -19.99 1.40
C LEU A 344 -0.79 -20.78 2.31
N LYS A 345 0.49 -20.50 2.21
CA LYS A 345 1.52 -21.04 3.09
C LYS A 345 2.37 -19.89 3.62
N THR A 346 2.81 -20.00 4.86
CA THR A 346 3.83 -19.13 5.43
C THR A 346 4.96 -19.97 5.96
N ARG A 347 6.18 -19.44 5.89
CA ARG A 347 7.37 -20.05 6.47
C ARG A 347 8.34 -18.95 6.90
N ASN A 348 8.84 -19.04 8.11
CA ASN A 348 9.93 -18.18 8.57
C ASN A 348 11.25 -18.70 7.99
N TRP A 349 12.07 -17.83 7.39
CA TRP A 349 13.28 -18.28 6.66
C TRP A 349 14.31 -18.97 7.58
N TRP A 350 14.32 -18.65 8.88
CA TRP A 350 15.23 -19.26 9.86
C TRP A 350 14.77 -20.65 10.35
N GLU A 351 13.53 -21.07 10.07
CA GLU A 351 12.98 -22.36 10.54
C GLU A 351 13.39 -23.57 9.69
N PHE A 352 14.06 -23.34 8.56
CA PHE A 352 14.57 -24.45 7.76
C PHE A 352 15.68 -25.19 8.54
N PRO A 353 15.62 -26.53 8.68
CA PRO A 353 16.58 -27.30 9.48
C PRO A 353 18.05 -27.06 9.13
N GLU A 354 18.35 -26.84 7.85
CA GLU A 354 19.68 -26.50 7.34
C GLU A 354 20.14 -25.10 7.74
N VAL A 355 19.21 -24.13 7.83
CA VAL A 355 19.49 -22.75 8.24
C VAL A 355 19.70 -22.69 9.75
N ASP A 356 18.85 -23.36 10.54
CA ASP A 356 19.01 -23.48 12.00
C ASP A 356 20.34 -24.15 12.35
N ARG A 357 20.66 -25.28 11.70
CA ARG A 357 21.93 -25.99 11.92
C ARG A 357 23.13 -25.11 11.61
N LEU A 358 23.15 -24.46 10.44
CA LEU A 358 24.23 -23.58 10.03
C LEU A 358 24.37 -22.39 10.99
N SER A 359 23.25 -21.81 11.44
CA SER A 359 23.26 -20.71 12.41
C SER A 359 23.87 -21.14 13.75
N ARG A 360 23.52 -22.34 14.25
CA ARG A 360 24.11 -22.91 15.47
C ARG A 360 25.60 -23.21 15.31
N GLU A 361 26.02 -23.73 14.16
CA GLU A 361 27.44 -23.97 13.86
C GLU A 361 28.26 -22.68 13.85
N LEU A 362 27.70 -21.59 13.32
CA LEU A 362 28.39 -20.31 13.20
C LEU A 362 28.41 -19.49 14.49
N TYR A 363 27.32 -19.54 15.27
CA TYR A 363 27.08 -18.54 16.34
C TYR A 363 26.78 -19.15 17.71
N GLY A 364 26.53 -20.46 17.80
CA GLY A 364 26.30 -21.15 19.07
C GLY A 364 25.21 -20.48 19.93
N ASN A 365 25.58 -20.08 21.14
CA ASN A 365 24.69 -19.43 22.11
C ASN A 365 24.49 -17.91 21.87
N ALA A 366 25.13 -17.33 20.85
CA ALA A 366 25.08 -15.90 20.57
C ALA A 366 24.02 -15.48 19.53
N ILE A 367 23.17 -16.42 19.09
CA ILE A 367 22.13 -16.17 18.09
C ILE A 367 21.09 -15.18 18.63
N GLY A 368 20.57 -15.43 19.84
CA GLY A 368 19.46 -14.64 20.39
C GLY A 368 18.14 -14.87 19.65
N VAL A 369 17.24 -13.89 19.73
CA VAL A 369 15.91 -13.93 19.09
C VAL A 369 15.58 -12.68 18.27
N HIS A 370 16.34 -11.59 18.41
CA HIS A 370 16.18 -10.37 17.63
C HIS A 370 17.51 -9.61 17.54
N ALA A 371 17.77 -8.93 16.41
CA ALA A 371 19.07 -8.41 16.03
C ALA A 371 20.14 -9.53 16.01
N THR A 372 19.78 -10.65 15.43
CA THR A 372 20.57 -11.89 15.43
C THR A 372 21.77 -11.80 14.48
N PRO A 373 22.89 -12.47 14.76
CA PRO A 373 23.99 -12.53 13.79
C PRO A 373 23.60 -13.15 12.42
N PRO A 374 22.73 -14.18 12.31
CA PRO A 374 22.25 -14.68 11.01
C PRO A 374 21.59 -13.63 10.11
N GLU A 375 20.62 -12.85 10.62
CA GLU A 375 19.91 -11.85 9.81
C GLU A 375 20.81 -10.65 9.44
N VAL A 376 21.69 -10.22 10.35
CA VAL A 376 22.70 -9.19 10.07
C VAL A 376 23.69 -9.69 9.01
N ALA A 377 24.06 -10.97 9.04
CA ALA A 377 24.95 -11.54 8.03
C ALA A 377 24.30 -11.56 6.64
N VAL A 378 23.03 -12.01 6.54
CA VAL A 378 22.28 -12.02 5.26
C VAL A 378 22.15 -10.61 4.69
N THR A 379 21.81 -9.62 5.51
CA THR A 379 21.72 -8.23 5.04
C THR A 379 23.07 -7.66 4.63
N TYR A 380 24.16 -7.98 5.32
CA TYR A 380 25.51 -7.57 4.93
C TYR A 380 26.02 -8.23 3.66
N TYR A 381 25.54 -9.44 3.35
CA TYR A 381 25.78 -10.08 2.06
C TYR A 381 25.07 -9.36 0.92
N GLY A 382 23.78 -9.04 1.09
CA GLY A 382 23.00 -8.32 0.07
C GLY A 382 23.37 -6.83 -0.07
N HIS A 383 23.84 -6.22 1.02
CA HIS A 383 24.16 -4.79 1.12
C HIS A 383 25.50 -4.56 1.85
N PRO A 384 26.63 -4.99 1.27
CA PRO A 384 27.94 -4.82 1.90
C PRO A 384 28.33 -3.35 2.12
N GLU A 385 27.78 -2.42 1.33
CA GLU A 385 27.93 -0.98 1.47
C GLU A 385 27.23 -0.39 2.71
N ALA A 386 26.20 -1.07 3.21
CA ALA A 386 25.39 -0.60 4.33
C ALA A 386 25.93 -1.04 5.71
N ARG A 387 27.01 -1.84 5.72
CA ARG A 387 27.61 -2.43 6.92
C ARG A 387 27.89 -1.39 8.00
N LYS A 388 27.56 -1.75 9.24
CA LYS A 388 27.81 -0.96 10.44
C LYS A 388 28.87 -1.62 11.31
N PHE A 389 29.80 -0.81 11.79
CA PHE A 389 30.83 -1.23 12.74
C PHE A 389 30.61 -0.45 14.02
N VAL A 390 30.01 -1.11 15.01
CA VAL A 390 29.65 -0.51 16.29
C VAL A 390 30.09 -1.44 17.42
N GLU A 391 30.78 -0.89 18.40
CA GLU A 391 31.11 -1.62 19.62
C GLU A 391 29.87 -1.73 20.51
N MET A 392 29.62 -2.95 21.01
CA MET A 392 28.42 -3.27 21.78
C MET A 392 28.82 -3.97 23.08
N SER A 393 28.18 -3.56 24.18
CA SER A 393 28.38 -4.12 25.51
C SER A 393 27.01 -4.24 26.23
N PRO A 394 26.68 -5.40 26.84
CA PRO A 394 27.42 -6.65 26.76
C PRO A 394 27.46 -7.20 25.31
N LYS A 395 28.43 -8.09 25.04
CA LYS A 395 28.56 -8.73 23.71
C LYS A 395 27.30 -9.50 23.34
N ILE A 396 26.87 -10.41 24.22
CA ILE A 396 25.57 -11.07 24.13
C ILE A 396 24.56 -10.23 24.93
N ALA A 397 23.53 -9.72 24.25
CA ALA A 397 22.46 -8.95 24.89
C ALA A 397 21.64 -9.82 25.88
N PRO A 398 21.01 -9.23 26.90
CA PRO A 398 20.13 -9.98 27.80
C PRO A 398 18.87 -10.49 27.09
N TYR A 399 18.25 -11.52 27.69
CA TYR A 399 16.92 -11.99 27.33
C TYR A 399 15.84 -11.31 28.17
N GLY A 400 14.62 -11.29 27.66
CA GLY A 400 13.46 -10.76 28.36
C GLY A 400 12.16 -11.05 27.60
N GLU A 401 11.05 -10.59 28.16
CA GLU A 401 9.73 -10.70 27.54
C GLU A 401 9.44 -9.51 26.63
N ILE A 402 8.52 -9.69 25.67
CA ILE A 402 8.11 -8.66 24.71
C ILE A 402 6.69 -8.21 25.07
N HIS A 403 6.55 -6.93 25.42
CA HIS A 403 5.27 -6.28 25.71
C HIS A 403 5.03 -5.06 24.80
N GLY A 404 4.67 -3.91 25.37
CA GLY A 404 4.49 -2.65 24.66
C GLY A 404 5.80 -1.96 24.28
N ALA A 405 5.73 -0.91 23.46
CA ALA A 405 6.89 -0.24 22.89
C ALA A 405 7.83 0.37 23.95
N GLU A 406 7.26 1.04 24.96
CA GLU A 406 8.01 1.67 26.04
C GLU A 406 8.62 0.63 26.99
N ASP A 407 7.95 -0.51 27.18
CA ASP A 407 8.48 -1.62 27.96
C ASP A 407 9.64 -2.29 27.23
N TYR A 408 9.48 -2.57 25.94
CA TYR A 408 10.54 -3.12 25.10
C TYR A 408 11.79 -2.23 25.12
N ARG A 409 11.65 -0.92 24.91
CA ARG A 409 12.78 0.02 24.95
C ARG A 409 13.47 0.07 26.32
N ARG A 410 12.73 -0.14 27.40
CA ARG A 410 13.29 -0.20 28.77
C ARG A 410 14.00 -1.52 29.01
N ALA A 411 13.41 -2.64 28.60
CA ALA A 411 13.96 -3.99 28.77
C ALA A 411 15.21 -4.21 27.90
N PHE A 412 15.22 -3.64 26.69
CA PHE A 412 16.28 -3.80 25.70
C PHE A 412 16.78 -2.41 25.24
N PRO A 413 17.62 -1.71 26.02
CA PRO A 413 17.97 -0.31 25.73
C PRO A 413 18.66 -0.07 24.38
N ASP A 414 19.45 -1.05 23.92
CA ASP A 414 20.08 -1.02 22.59
C ASP A 414 19.25 -1.74 21.52
N GLY A 415 18.15 -2.38 21.92
CA GLY A 415 17.19 -3.05 21.05
C GLY A 415 17.48 -4.51 20.73
N ARG A 416 18.61 -5.08 21.18
CA ARG A 416 18.95 -6.49 20.94
C ARG A 416 18.30 -7.41 21.98
N ILE A 417 18.01 -8.66 21.61
CA ILE A 417 17.55 -9.69 22.56
C ILE A 417 18.38 -10.97 22.40
N GLY A 418 19.16 -11.29 23.43
CA GLY A 418 19.94 -12.54 23.50
C GLY A 418 21.07 -12.65 22.48
N SER A 419 21.35 -11.62 21.68
CA SER A 419 22.14 -11.71 20.45
C SER A 419 23.48 -10.98 20.51
N ASP A 420 24.48 -11.51 19.80
CA ASP A 420 25.73 -10.81 19.45
C ASP A 420 25.88 -10.70 17.92
N PRO A 421 25.27 -9.69 17.30
CA PRO A 421 25.37 -9.49 15.85
C PRO A 421 26.76 -9.01 15.39
N SER A 422 27.74 -8.79 16.28
CA SER A 422 29.10 -8.43 15.86
C SER A 422 29.85 -9.58 15.18
N LEU A 423 29.35 -10.82 15.33
CA LEU A 423 29.88 -12.02 14.68
C LEU A 423 29.48 -12.16 13.20
N ALA A 424 28.55 -11.32 12.72
CA ALA A 424 28.03 -11.40 11.36
C ALA A 424 29.07 -10.97 10.31
N THR A 425 29.23 -11.79 9.26
CA THR A 425 30.05 -11.46 8.10
C THR A 425 29.28 -11.67 6.79
N PRO A 426 29.63 -10.96 5.70
CA PRO A 426 29.03 -11.21 4.39
C PRO A 426 29.16 -12.67 3.93
N GLU A 427 30.27 -13.33 4.25
CA GLU A 427 30.51 -14.73 3.89
C GLU A 427 29.56 -15.67 4.62
N HIS A 428 29.25 -15.39 5.90
CA HIS A 428 28.20 -16.10 6.62
C HIS A 428 26.83 -15.88 5.96
N GLY A 429 26.55 -14.64 5.56
CA GLY A 429 25.32 -14.25 4.89
C GLY A 429 25.10 -14.97 3.56
N GLU A 430 26.14 -15.09 2.74
CA GLU A 430 26.11 -15.86 1.49
C GLU A 430 25.76 -17.33 1.75
N ARG A 431 26.44 -17.95 2.73
CA ARG A 431 26.19 -19.36 3.09
C ARG A 431 24.77 -19.59 3.56
N LEU A 432 24.25 -18.71 4.42
CA LEU A 432 22.88 -18.76 4.93
C LEU A 432 21.86 -18.56 3.80
N THR A 433 22.07 -17.57 2.94
CA THR A 433 21.18 -17.26 1.81
C THR A 433 21.07 -18.45 0.85
N LYS A 434 22.21 -19.03 0.45
CA LYS A 434 22.25 -20.19 -0.44
C LYS A 434 21.64 -21.44 0.19
N ALA A 435 21.86 -21.67 1.49
CA ALA A 435 21.23 -22.77 2.21
C ALA A 435 19.71 -22.60 2.25
N CYS A 436 19.22 -21.42 2.61
CA CYS A 436 17.81 -21.12 2.66
C CYS A 436 17.14 -21.19 1.28
N ALA A 437 17.80 -20.69 0.23
CA ALA A 437 17.24 -20.71 -1.12
C ALA A 437 16.96 -22.14 -1.61
N ARG A 438 17.90 -23.07 -1.40
CA ARG A 438 17.68 -24.50 -1.72
C ARG A 438 16.49 -25.08 -0.95
N ALA A 439 16.40 -24.78 0.34
CA ALA A 439 15.31 -25.22 1.22
C ALA A 439 13.94 -24.73 0.73
N VAL A 440 13.88 -23.44 0.38
CA VAL A 440 12.68 -22.77 -0.12
C VAL A 440 12.27 -23.36 -1.47
N ILE A 441 13.20 -23.58 -2.40
CA ILE A 441 12.91 -24.20 -3.71
C ILE A 441 12.25 -25.57 -3.49
N GLU A 442 12.84 -26.43 -2.67
CA GLU A 442 12.35 -27.78 -2.42
C GLU A 442 10.92 -27.77 -1.83
N GLU A 443 10.67 -26.91 -0.84
CA GLU A 443 9.37 -26.79 -0.22
C GLU A 443 8.33 -26.11 -1.12
N PHE A 444 8.73 -25.08 -1.86
CA PHE A 444 7.89 -24.35 -2.79
C PHE A 444 7.42 -25.25 -3.93
N THR A 445 8.31 -26.06 -4.51
CA THR A 445 7.94 -27.02 -5.57
C THR A 445 6.87 -28.01 -5.09
N ARG A 446 6.99 -28.55 -3.86
CA ARG A 446 5.94 -29.39 -3.27
C ARG A 446 4.63 -28.65 -3.06
N PHE A 447 4.71 -27.41 -2.57
CA PHE A 447 3.52 -26.59 -2.31
C PHE A 447 2.80 -26.20 -3.61
N ALA A 448 3.55 -25.84 -4.65
CA ALA A 448 3.04 -25.49 -5.97
C ALA A 448 2.28 -26.66 -6.62
N ALA A 449 2.73 -27.90 -6.39
CA ALA A 449 2.07 -29.11 -6.89
C ALA A 449 0.86 -29.57 -6.04
N SER A 450 0.62 -28.96 -4.88
CA SER A 450 -0.31 -29.48 -3.87
C SER A 450 -1.79 -29.21 -4.15
#